data_AF-A0A101GGD2-F1
#
_entry.id   AF-A0A101GGD2-F1
#
_cell.length_a   1.000
_cell.length_b   1.000
_cell.length_c   1.000
_cell.angle_alpha   90.00
_cell.angle_beta   90.00
_cell.angle_gamma   90.00
#
_symmetry.space_group_name_H-M   'P 1'
#
loop_
_entity.id
_entity.type
_entity.pdbx_description
1 polymer ?
#
loop_
_entity_poly.entity_id
_entity_poly.type
_entity_poly.pdbx_seq_one_letter_code
_entity_poly.pdbx_strand_id
1 'polypeptide(L)' 'MGNSTLSSLFEPDATLTDSLTEMLRKGARELIAHAVESELELMLKQQAQNRLPDGRLAVVRNGYLPERTIQTGIG' A
#
# COMPACT_ATOMS: atom_id res chain seq x y z
N MET A 1 -21.87 -12.44 -16.87
CA MET A 1 -20.41 -12.41 -16.63
C MET A 1 -20.03 -10.93 -16.53
N GLY A 2 -19.67 -10.33 -15.40
CA GLY A 2 -19.39 -10.86 -14.07
C GLY A 2 -20.05 -10.01 -12.99
N ASN A 3 -20.37 -10.69 -11.90
CA ASN A 3 -21.15 -10.16 -10.79
C ASN A 3 -20.13 -9.53 -9.84
N SER A 4 -20.13 -8.21 -9.72
CA SER A 4 -19.23 -7.49 -8.81
C SER A 4 -19.61 -7.83 -7.37
N THR A 5 -18.91 -8.79 -6.78
CA THR A 5 -18.94 -9.15 -5.36
C THR A 5 -18.27 -8.04 -4.54
N LEU A 6 -18.91 -6.87 -4.42
CA LEU A 6 -18.55 -5.85 -3.44
C LEU A 6 -19.70 -5.74 -2.44
N SER A 7 -19.89 -6.82 -1.69
CA SER A 7 -20.84 -6.85 -0.58
C SER A 7 -20.36 -5.89 0.52
N SER A 8 -21.07 -4.76 0.65
CA SER A 8 -21.35 -4.04 1.91
C SER A 8 -20.30 -4.23 3.01
N LEU A 9 -19.11 -3.65 2.83
CA LEU A 9 -18.08 -3.66 3.86
C LEU A 9 -18.40 -2.54 4.84
N PHE A 10 -19.07 -2.91 5.92
CA PHE A 10 -19.13 -2.21 7.21
C PHE A 10 -19.29 -0.70 7.09
N GLU A 11 -20.50 -0.19 7.34
CA GLU A 11 -20.60 1.18 7.86
C GLU A 11 -20.28 1.07 9.36
N PRO A 12 -19.04 1.35 9.82
CA PRO A 12 -18.85 1.58 11.23
C PRO A 12 -19.71 2.79 11.57
N ASP A 13 -20.57 2.67 12.59
CA ASP A 13 -21.28 3.82 13.15
C ASP A 13 -20.29 4.97 13.22
N ALA A 14 -20.52 6.02 12.43
CA ALA A 14 -19.63 7.19 12.30
C ALA A 14 -19.44 7.95 13.63
N THR A 15 -20.05 7.45 14.71
CA THR A 15 -20.10 7.97 16.07
C THR A 15 -19.23 7.20 17.06
N LEU A 16 -18.66 6.03 16.71
CA LEU A 16 -17.77 5.25 17.58
C LEU A 16 -16.30 5.40 17.17
N THR A 17 -15.74 6.60 17.39
CA THR A 17 -14.29 6.81 17.31
C THR A 17 -13.64 6.49 18.65
N ASP A 18 -13.56 5.20 19.01
CA ASP A 18 -12.78 4.78 20.18
C ASP A 18 -11.28 4.78 19.88
N SER A 19 -10.49 5.06 20.92
CA SER A 19 -9.03 5.11 20.89
C SER A 19 -8.37 3.85 20.31
N LEU A 20 -8.94 2.66 20.56
CA LEU A 20 -8.42 1.40 20.05
C LEU A 20 -8.64 1.27 18.54
N THR A 21 -9.81 1.68 18.03
CA THR A 21 -10.12 1.62 16.60
C THR A 21 -9.20 2.54 15.80
N GLU A 22 -8.91 3.75 16.30
CA GLU A 22 -7.96 4.65 15.65
C GLU A 22 -6.52 4.11 15.69
N MET A 23 -6.11 3.49 16.79
CA MET A 23 -4.81 2.81 16.88
C MET A 23 -4.70 1.69 15.84
N LEU A 24 -5.75 0.87 15.68
CA LEU A 24 -5.79 -0.22 14.70
C LEU A 24 -5.76 0.31 13.26
N ARG A 25 -6.54 1.36 12.95
CA ARG A 25 -6.52 2.02 11.63
C ARG A 25 -5.14 2.56 11.30
N LYS A 26 -4.49 3.25 12.24
CA LYS A 26 -3.13 3.76 12.06
C LYS A 26 -2.14 2.62 11.82
N GLY A 27 -2.16 1.59 12.66
CA GLY A 27 -1.28 0.42 12.50
C GLY A 27 -1.49 -0.31 11.17
N ALA A 28 -2.74 -0.46 10.71
CA ALA A 28 -3.03 -1.05 9.42
C ALA A 28 -2.43 -0.25 8.24
N ARG A 29 -2.53 1.08 8.26
CA ARG A 29 -1.91 1.95 7.24
C ARG A 29 -0.38 1.81 7.26
N GLU A 30 0.22 1.80 8.44
CA GLU A 30 1.67 1.63 8.60
C GLU A 30 2.13 0.27 8.07
N LEU A 31 1.41 -0.82 8.38
CA LEU A 31 1.73 -2.16 7.89
C LEU A 31 1.66 -2.26 6.37
N ILE A 32 0.62 -1.69 5.76
CA ILE A 32 0.49 -1.65 4.29
C ILE A 32 1.66 -0.86 3.68
N ALA A 33 2.00 0.31 4.24
CA ALA A 33 3.13 1.10 3.76
C ALA A 33 4.44 0.30 3.83
N HIS A 34 4.73 -0.35 4.96
CA HIS A 34 5.93 -1.18 5.10
C HIS A 34 5.97 -2.36 4.13
N ALA A 35 4.83 -3.02 3.90
CA ALA A 35 4.74 -4.11 2.94
C ALA A 35 5.08 -3.65 1.52
N VAL A 36 4.49 -2.54 1.08
CA VAL A 36 4.75 -1.96 -0.26
C VAL A 36 6.21 -1.55 -0.42
N GLU A 37 6.80 -0.92 0.58
CA GLU A 37 8.22 -0.54 0.57
C GLU A 37 9.12 -1.78 0.47
N SER A 38 8.81 -2.82 1.24
CA SER A 38 9.57 -4.08 1.23
C SER A 38 9.48 -4.79 -0.12
N GLU A 39 8.29 -4.83 -0.73
CA GLU A 39 8.08 -5.40 -2.07
C GLU A 39 8.84 -4.61 -3.14
N LEU A 40 8.81 -3.27 -3.08
CA LEU A 40 9.56 -2.41 -3.98
C LEU A 40 11.06 -2.66 -3.89
N GLU A 41 11.61 -2.78 -2.68
CA GLU A 41 13.03 -3.12 -2.49
C GLU A 41 13.40 -4.47 -3.10
N LEU A 42 12.56 -5.49 -2.89
CA LEU A 42 12.78 -6.82 -3.47
C LEU A 42 12.76 -6.78 -5.00
N MET A 43 11.80 -6.06 -5.58
CA MET A 43 11.70 -5.87 -7.03
C MET A 43 12.94 -5.15 -7.59
N LEU A 44 13.42 -4.10 -6.94
CA LEU A 44 14.62 -3.38 -7.37
C LEU A 44 15.88 -4.24 -7.26
N LYS A 45 16.00 -5.06 -6.21
CA LYS A 45 17.10 -6.04 -6.08
C LYS A 45 17.11 -7.04 -7.22
N GLN A 46 15.94 -7.52 -7.65
CA GLN A 46 15.83 -8.43 -8.81
C GLN A 46 16.28 -7.75 -10.12
N GLN A 47 16.12 -6.43 -10.24
CA GLN A 47 16.55 -5.64 -11.41
C GLN A 47 18.02 -5.17 -11.33
N ALA A 48 18.77 -5.50 -10.27
CA ALA A 48 20.10 -4.92 -10.03
C ALA A 48 21.15 -5.26 -11.11
N GLN A 49 20.96 -6.33 -11.87
CA GLN A 49 21.82 -6.71 -13.00
C GLN A 49 21.38 -6.10 -14.33
N ASN A 50 20.17 -5.56 -14.41
CA ASN A 50 19.65 -4.90 -15.59
C ASN A 50 20.24 -3.48 -15.70
N ARG A 51 21.22 -3.33 -16.59
CA ARG A 51 21.98 -2.09 -16.77
C ARG A 51 21.93 -1.62 -18.21
N LEU A 52 21.91 -0.31 -18.38
CA LEU A 52 22.07 0.35 -19.66
C LEU A 52 23.51 0.13 -20.19
N PRO A 53 23.76 0.32 -21.49
CA PRO A 53 25.10 0.20 -22.07
C PRO A 53 26.16 1.11 -21.43
N ASP A 54 25.72 2.20 -20.79
CA ASP A 54 26.56 3.15 -20.05
C ASP A 54 26.81 2.76 -18.57
N GLY A 55 26.32 1.60 -18.13
CA GLY A 55 26.51 1.05 -16.78
C GLY A 55 25.50 1.52 -15.72
N ARG A 56 24.59 2.45 -16.05
CA ARG A 56 23.54 2.88 -15.13
C ARG A 56 22.47 1.81 -14.95
N LEU A 57 21.78 1.84 -13.80
CA LEU A 57 20.61 0.98 -13.58
C LEU A 57 19.52 1.33 -14.59
N ALA A 58 18.95 0.31 -15.24
CA ALA A 58 17.85 0.51 -16.18
C ALA A 58 16.52 0.79 -15.45
N VAL A 59 16.37 0.33 -14.21
CA VAL A 59 15.18 0.53 -13.36
C VAL A 59 15.60 1.15 -12.04
N VAL A 60 14.92 2.23 -11.65
CA VAL A 60 15.15 2.96 -10.41
C VAL A 60 13.83 3.36 -9.76
N ARG A 61 13.86 3.65 -8.47
CA ARG A 61 12.71 4.22 -7.76
C ARG A 61 12.44 5.65 -8.24
N ASN A 62 11.18 5.94 -8.58
CA ASN A 62 10.74 7.29 -8.94
C ASN A 62 10.01 7.98 -7.78
N GLY A 63 10.73 8.24 -6.69
CA GLY A 63 10.18 8.97 -5.52
C GLY A 63 8.94 8.33 -4.89
N TYR A 64 8.01 9.17 -4.47
CA TYR A 64 6.71 8.81 -3.91
C TYR A 64 5.58 9.51 -4.68
N LEU A 65 4.44 8.83 -4.80
CA LEU A 65 3.22 9.45 -5.31
C LEU A 65 2.53 10.27 -4.20
N PRO A 66 1.60 11.18 -4.56
CA PRO A 66 0.77 11.87 -3.58
C PRO A 66 0.02 10.90 -2.65
N GLU A 67 -0.28 11.37 -1.45
CA GLU A 67 -1.11 10.62 -0.50
C GLU A 67 -2.46 10.28 -1.11
N ARG A 68 -2.95 9.07 -0.80
CA ARG A 68 -4.23 8.55 -1.29
C ARG A 68 -5.05 7.98 -0.15
N THR A 69 -6.34 8.26 -0.15
CA THR A 69 -7.30 7.60 0.74
C THR A 69 -7.55 6.18 0.23
N ILE A 70 -7.38 5.19 1.11
CA ILE A 70 -7.61 3.77 0.82
C ILE A 70 -8.60 3.25 1.85
N GLN A 71 -9.68 2.64 1.38
CA GLN A 71 -10.62 1.94 2.25
C GLN A 71 -10.08 0.55 2.57
N THR A 72 -10.09 0.18 3.84
CA THR A 72 -9.62 -1.13 4.32
C THR A 72 -10.73 -1.88 5.06
N GLY A 73 -10.48 -3.13 5.44
CA GLY A 73 -11.46 -3.90 6.23
C GLY A 73 -11.78 -3.31 7.60
N ILE A 74 -10.94 -2.41 8.14
CA ILE A 74 -11.15 -1.73 9.44
C ILE A 74 -11.69 -0.29 9.28
N GLY A 75 -12.13 0.06 8.06
CA GLY A 75 -12.44 1.42 7.63
C GLY A 75 -11.41 1.96 6.65
#